data_AF-A0A945IDG2-F1
#
_entry.id   AF-A0A945IDG2-F1
#
_cell.length_a   1.000
_cell.length_b   1.000
_cell.length_c   1.000
_cell.angle_alpha   90.00
_cell.angle_beta   90.00
_cell.angle_gamma   90.00
#
_symmetry.space_group_name_H-M   'P 1'
#
loop_
_entity.id
_entity.type
_entity.pdbx_description
1 polymer ?
#
loop_
_entity_poly.entity_id
_entity_poly.type
_entity_poly.pdbx_seq_one_letter_code
_entity_poly.pdbx_strand_id
1 'polypeptide(L)' 'MRSDTVLLRGVTSADAIVSVNDVIIQVQADGTFELTIGLKPGPNFVDVVASNLDGSSHSSSLAIISIPPEDAS' A
#
# COMPACT_ATOMS: atom_id res chain seq x y z
N MET A 1 4.85 7.64 -19.85
CA MET A 1 5.89 7.46 -18.81
C MET A 1 5.45 6.27 -18.00
N ARG A 2 6.18 5.15 -18.06
CA ARG A 2 5.90 4.02 -17.17
C ARG A 2 6.54 4.39 -15.84
N SER A 3 5.74 4.55 -14.80
CA SER A 3 6.26 4.87 -13.48
C SER A 3 6.69 3.57 -12.81
N ASP A 4 7.93 3.52 -12.30
CA ASP A 4 8.43 2.40 -11.47
C ASP A 4 7.84 2.44 -10.05
N THR A 5 6.73 3.15 -9.90
CA THR A 5 6.07 3.40 -8.62
C THR A 5 4.57 3.45 -8.80
N VAL A 6 3.83 2.97 -7.80
CA VAL A 6 2.38 3.15 -7.68
C VAL A 6 2.08 3.95 -6.41
N LEU A 7 1.20 4.95 -6.53
CA LEU A 7 0.64 5.63 -5.37
C LEU A 7 -0.54 4.81 -4.84
N LEU A 8 -0.36 4.17 -3.69
CA LEU A 8 -1.44 3.54 -2.93
C LEU A 8 -2.16 4.63 -2.12
N ARG A 9 -3.49 4.68 -2.23
CA ARG A 9 -4.34 5.55 -1.41
C ARG A 9 -5.41 4.70 -0.74
N GLY A 10 -5.72 5.01 0.51
CA GLY A 10 -6.80 4.36 1.25
C GLY A 10 -7.47 5.30 2.23
N VAL A 11 -8.55 4.80 2.82
CA VAL A 11 -9.33 5.48 3.86
C VAL A 11 -9.60 4.49 4.97
N THR A 12 -9.50 4.94 6.21
CA THR A 12 -9.78 4.17 7.43
C THR A 12 -10.32 5.12 8.51
N SER A 13 -10.58 4.61 9.71
CA SER A 13 -10.83 5.46 10.89
C SER A 13 -9.59 6.32 11.19
N ALA A 14 -9.79 7.59 11.57
CA ALA A 14 -8.67 8.53 11.81
C ALA A 14 -7.73 8.13 12.96
N ASP A 15 -8.20 7.25 13.86
CA ASP A 15 -7.46 6.69 14.99
C ASP A 15 -6.88 5.30 14.71
N ALA A 16 -7.06 4.76 13.50
CA ALA A 16 -6.52 3.47 13.12
C ALA A 16 -5.00 3.53 12.93
N ILE A 17 -4.33 2.45 13.30
CA ILE A 17 -2.94 2.19 12.94
C ILE A 17 -2.95 1.38 11.64
N VAL A 18 -2.32 1.90 10.59
CA VAL A 18 -2.21 1.22 9.29
C VAL A 18 -0.78 0.76 9.07
N SER A 19 -0.61 -0.50 8.67
CA SER A 19 0.63 -1.02 8.10
C SER A 19 0.45 -1.41 6.63
N VAL A 20 1.48 -1.17 5.83
CA VAL A 20 1.58 -1.64 4.44
C VAL A 20 2.91 -2.37 4.30
N ASN A 21 2.87 -3.67 3.99
CA ASN A 21 4.05 -4.55 3.97
C ASN A 21 4.92 -4.39 5.23
N ASP A 22 4.28 -4.48 6.41
CA ASP A 22 4.86 -4.31 7.74
C ASP A 22 5.40 -2.90 8.08
N VAL A 23 5.30 -1.94 7.16
CA VAL A 23 5.66 -0.54 7.41
C VAL A 23 4.44 0.21 7.93
N ILE A 24 4.54 0.74 9.16
CA ILE A 24 3.50 1.61 9.73
C ILE A 24 3.50 2.93 8.96
N ILE A 25 2.33 3.34 8.49
CA ILE A 25 2.12 4.61 7.80
C ILE A 25 1.20 5.52 8.61
N GLN A 26 1.41 6.82 8.45
CA GLN A 26 0.59 7.82 9.11
C GLN A 26 -0.79 7.89 8.46
N VAL A 27 -1.84 7.82 9.28
CA VAL A 27 -3.21 8.17 8.91
C VAL A 27 -3.42 9.64 9.21
N GLN A 28 -3.98 10.37 8.26
CA GLN A 28 -4.29 11.78 8.39
C GLN A 28 -5.56 11.98 9.23
N ALA A 29 -5.78 13.21 9.72
CA ALA A 29 -6.93 13.52 10.56
C ALA A 29 -8.30 13.27 9.87
N ASP A 30 -8.34 13.25 8.55
CA ASP A 30 -9.52 12.93 7.75
C ASP A 30 -9.68 11.42 7.45
N GLY A 31 -8.82 10.58 8.03
CA GLY A 31 -8.81 9.13 7.84
C GLY A 31 -8.11 8.66 6.57
N THR A 32 -7.54 9.57 5.76
CA THR A 32 -6.83 9.19 4.55
C THR A 32 -5.38 8.78 4.84
N PHE A 33 -4.84 7.91 4.01
CA PHE A 33 -3.41 7.61 3.99
C PHE A 33 -2.93 7.39 2.56
N GLU A 34 -1.64 7.61 2.35
CA GLU A 34 -0.98 7.35 1.08
C GLU A 34 0.43 6.81 1.26
N LEU A 35 0.85 5.94 0.33
CA LEU A 35 2.20 5.41 0.27
C LEU A 35 2.62 5.24 -1.19
N THR A 36 3.82 5.72 -1.52
CA THR A 36 4.43 5.44 -2.83
C THR A 36 5.17 4.12 -2.76
N ILE A 37 4.74 3.15 -3.55
CA ILE A 37 5.31 1.80 -3.60
C ILE A 37 6.21 1.70 -4.83
N GLY A 38 7.50 1.42 -4.62
CA GLY A 38 8.42 1.07 -5.71
C GLY A 38 8.13 -0.32 -6.25
N LEU A 39 8.08 -0.46 -7.58
CA LEU A 39 7.79 -1.71 -8.26
C LEU A 39 9.07 -2.38 -8.77
N LYS A 40 9.12 -3.71 -8.64
CA LYS A 40 10.06 -4.58 -9.34
C LYS A 40 9.36 -5.22 -10.55
N PRO A 41 10.08 -5.54 -11.64
CA PRO A 41 9.53 -6.34 -12.71
C PRO A 41 8.90 -7.64 -12.19
N GLY A 42 7.75 -8.00 -12.75
CA GLY A 42 6.93 -9.11 -12.29
C GLY A 42 5.91 -8.73 -11.20
N PRO A 43 5.44 -9.71 -10.42
CA PRO A 43 4.44 -9.49 -9.38
C PRO A 43 5.03 -8.75 -8.16
N ASN A 44 4.28 -7.75 -7.69
CA ASN A 44 4.53 -7.02 -6.44
C ASN A 44 3.28 -7.20 -5.57
N PHE A 45 3.45 -7.88 -4.43
CA PHE A 45 2.37 -8.08 -3.47
C PHE A 45 2.38 -6.96 -2.44
N VAL A 46 1.18 -6.48 -2.10
CA VAL A 46 0.97 -5.43 -1.11
C VAL A 46 -0.07 -5.91 -0.13
N ASP A 47 0.33 -6.07 1.12
CA ASP A 47 -0.57 -6.38 2.24
C ASP A 47 -0.80 -5.12 3.06
N VAL A 48 -2.07 -4.77 3.24
CA VAL A 48 -2.52 -3.63 4.03
C VAL A 48 -3.28 -4.16 5.24
N VAL A 49 -2.91 -3.71 6.43
CA VAL A 49 -3.63 -4.01 7.68
C VAL A 49 -3.97 -2.71 8.37
N ALA A 50 -5.24 -2.53 8.72
CA ALA A 50 -5.72 -1.42 9.54
C ALA A 50 -6.28 -1.96 10.85
N SER A 51 -5.78 -1.46 11.97
CA SER A 51 -6.19 -1.87 13.31
C SER A 51 -6.69 -0.67 14.12
N ASN A 52 -7.88 -0.77 14.69
CA ASN A 52 -8.46 0.26 15.56
C ASN A 52 -8.04 0.06 17.02
N LEU A 53 -8.29 1.06 17.86
CA LEU A 53 -7.96 1.03 19.30
C LEU A 53 -8.73 -0.04 20.09
N ASP A 54 -9.87 -0.49 19.59
CA ASP A 54 -10.67 -1.57 20.19
C ASP A 54 -10.13 -2.98 19.88
N GLY A 55 -9.03 -3.06 19.11
CA GLY A 55 -8.40 -4.31 18.70
C GLY A 55 -9.02 -4.96 17.46
N SER A 56 -10.06 -4.36 16.87
CA SER A 56 -10.57 -4.79 15.56
C SER A 56 -9.54 -4.52 14.46
N SER A 57 -9.42 -5.44 13.50
CA SER A 57 -8.49 -5.30 12.39
C SER A 57 -9.12 -5.76 11.08
N HIS A 58 -8.80 -5.05 10.00
CA HIS A 58 -9.15 -5.42 8.62
C HIS A 58 -7.89 -5.51 7.77
N SER A 59 -7.85 -6.52 6.89
CA SER A 59 -6.74 -6.70 5.95
C SER A 59 -7.21 -6.66 4.50
N SER A 60 -6.31 -6.26 3.61
CA SER A 60 -6.52 -6.26 2.16
C SER A 60 -5.20 -6.56 1.45
N SER A 61 -5.26 -7.44 0.46
CA SER A 61 -4.09 -7.82 -0.34
C SER A 61 -4.29 -7.39 -1.78
N LEU A 62 -3.27 -6.77 -2.37
CA LEU A 62 -3.23 -6.35 -3.76
C LEU A 62 -2.05 -7.02 -4.48
N ALA A 63 -2.29 -7.47 -5.71
CA ALA A 63 -1.24 -7.93 -6.61
C ALA A 63 -1.07 -6.92 -7.75
N ILE A 64 0.12 -6.32 -7.85
CA ILE A 64 0.47 -5.35 -8.88
C ILE A 64 1.50 -6.01 -9.82
N ILE A 65 1.14 -6.20 -11.09
CA ILE A 65 2.07 -6.76 -12.09
C ILE A 65 2.78 -5.63 -12.82
N SER A 66 4.09 -5.49 -12.59
CA SER A 66 4.94 -4.64 -13.41
C SER A 66 5.51 -5.46 -14.57
N ILE A 67 5.39 -4.95 -15.79
CA ILE A 67 5.95 -5.59 -16.99
C ILE A 67 7.27 -4.86 -17.28
N PRO A 68 8.42 -5.55 -17.33
CA PRO A 68 9.67 -4.90 -17.71
C PRO A 68 9.59 -4.35 -19.14
N PRO A 69 10.33 -3.27 -19.48
CA PRO A 69 10.46 -2.83 -20.86
C PRO A 69 11.15 -3.92 -21.70
N GLU A 70 10.76 -4.05 -22.97
CA GLU A 70 11.17 -5.15 -23.87
C GLU A 70 12.70 -5.25 -24.06
N ASP A 71 13.43 -4.15 -23.83
CA ASP A 71 14.89 -4.06 -24.05
C ASP A 71 15.74 -4.34 -22.79
N ALA A 72 15.16 -4.79 -21.67
CA ALA A 72 15.88 -5.00 -20.41
C ALA A 72 16.53 -6.41 -20.25
N SER A 73 16.78 -7.13 -21.36
CA SER A 73 17.41 -8.47 -21.35
C SER A 73 18.91 -8.44 -21.57
#